data_AF-A0A537GIM3-F1
#
_entry.id   AF-A0A537GIM3-F1
#
_cell.length_a   1.000
_cell.length_b   1.000
_cell.length_c   1.000
_cell.angle_alpha   90.00
_cell.angle_beta   90.00
_cell.angle_gamma   90.00
#
_symmetry.space_group_name_H-M   'P 1'
#
loop_
_entity.id
_entity.type
_entity.pdbx_description
1 polymer ?
#
loop_
_entity_poly.entity_id
_entity_poly.type
_entity_poly.pdbx_seq_one_letter_code
_entity_poly.pdbx_strand_id
1 'polypeptide(L)'
;MTESENIENPLRHLSTTFSLALLMMIVITVSPIALVKAPTSGTLAFTTSGLAGTAGITCPNSNGNCYNNAAEPAIRADAAGNFYGSSENGLTGGTDAWRSTDGGLHYLTLVSPNSASAASNQFSPAGGDTDLAVASQTNLNGLYNVYVTSLALTNVYVSTSSDGGNTWLLNPTGASVPGDDRPWIAAEGSSKVCVSYHSITATNDIFVTCSNDAGLTFAQTGNAFDANHLWLAGFQNAIGNLAIDPANHYIYQSLSGVATAAETTCTNCGLHAVWLAVSTDGGLTFTDHAVYINPSTSISYGHQFVNVSVDNAGNIYIIFTDDHNLYYSFSTDHGTTWSSPTQVNKTPSNTAIFPWSTAGGAGKLDIVWYGTSYYDGKNTPDNYPMSAAWYVYFAQNLQATTNPANFTQVAA
;
A
#
# COMPACT_ATOMS: atom_id res chain seq x y z
N MET A 1 -23.35 -30.09 -50.29
CA MET A 1 -24.44 -30.48 -51.21
C MET A 1 -25.37 -31.38 -50.42
N THR A 2 -26.65 -31.18 -50.18
CA THR A 2 -27.68 -30.19 -50.58
C THR A 2 -28.88 -30.51 -49.67
N GLU A 3 -29.70 -29.50 -49.40
CA GLU A 3 -30.95 -29.54 -48.63
C GLU A 3 -32.05 -30.42 -49.27
N SER A 4 -33.06 -30.78 -48.47
CA SER A 4 -34.53 -30.83 -48.76
C SER A 4 -35.21 -31.83 -47.81
N GLU A 5 -36.04 -31.41 -46.86
CA GLU A 5 -37.49 -31.09 -46.90
C GLU A 5 -38.44 -32.23 -46.44
N ASN A 6 -39.11 -31.94 -45.33
CA ASN A 6 -40.43 -32.34 -44.78
C ASN A 6 -41.34 -33.34 -45.52
N ILE A 7 -41.90 -34.28 -44.74
CA ILE A 7 -43.26 -34.82 -44.92
C ILE A 7 -43.95 -34.96 -43.54
N GLU A 8 -45.14 -34.38 -43.42
CA GLU A 8 -46.04 -34.45 -42.27
C GLU A 8 -46.86 -35.76 -42.18
N ASN A 9 -47.40 -35.99 -40.96
CA ASN A 9 -48.81 -36.30 -40.62
C ASN A 9 -49.05 -37.67 -39.91
N PRO A 10 -50.21 -37.89 -39.26
CA PRO A 10 -50.50 -37.54 -37.85
C PRO A 10 -50.95 -38.75 -37.03
N LEU A 11 -50.95 -38.69 -35.68
CA LEU A 11 -51.90 -39.48 -34.88
C LEU A 11 -52.26 -38.78 -33.56
N ARG A 12 -53.53 -38.38 -33.50
CA ARG A 12 -54.25 -37.91 -32.31
C ARG A 12 -54.38 -39.06 -31.30
N HIS A 13 -54.09 -38.79 -30.03
CA HIS A 13 -54.80 -39.43 -28.93
C HIS A 13 -55.28 -38.39 -27.93
N LEU A 14 -56.60 -38.39 -27.77
CA LEU A 14 -57.40 -37.59 -26.86
C LEU A 14 -57.18 -38.08 -25.42
N SER A 15 -56.82 -37.19 -24.49
CA SER A 15 -57.23 -37.36 -23.09
C SER A 15 -57.44 -36.00 -22.44
N THR A 16 -58.57 -35.92 -21.75
CA THR A 16 -59.21 -34.78 -21.11
C THR A 16 -58.40 -34.23 -19.94
N THR A 17 -58.19 -32.91 -19.90
CA THR A 17 -57.73 -32.20 -18.70
C THR A 17 -58.70 -31.07 -18.34
N PHE A 18 -59.11 -31.09 -17.06
CA PHE A 18 -59.88 -30.06 -16.39
C PHE A 18 -59.11 -28.73 -16.38
N SER A 19 -59.72 -27.66 -16.89
CA SER A 19 -59.20 -26.30 -16.74
C SER A 19 -59.67 -25.69 -15.42
N LEU A 20 -58.76 -25.56 -14.47
CA LEU A 20 -58.92 -24.70 -13.29
C LEU A 20 -58.35 -23.33 -13.63
N ALA A 21 -59.22 -22.34 -13.85
CA ALA A 21 -58.81 -20.95 -14.04
C ALA A 21 -58.31 -20.39 -12.69
N LEU A 22 -57.00 -20.25 -12.53
CA LEU A 22 -56.41 -19.54 -11.40
C LEU A 22 -56.30 -18.05 -11.77
N LEU A 23 -57.15 -17.26 -11.13
CA LEU A 23 -57.14 -15.80 -11.20
C LEU A 23 -55.84 -15.28 -10.57
N MET A 24 -54.87 -14.89 -11.39
CA MET A 24 -53.60 -14.32 -10.91
C MET A 24 -53.85 -12.86 -10.50
N MET A 25 -54.14 -12.62 -9.22
CA MET A 25 -54.11 -11.26 -8.66
C MET A 25 -52.68 -10.74 -8.68
N ILE A 26 -52.41 -9.76 -9.53
CA ILE A 26 -51.19 -8.96 -9.46
C ILE A 26 -51.34 -8.02 -8.26
N VAL A 27 -50.71 -8.37 -7.15
CA VAL A 27 -50.49 -7.45 -6.03
C VAL A 27 -49.35 -6.53 -6.43
N ILE A 28 -49.69 -5.31 -6.86
CA ILE A 28 -48.70 -4.23 -7.00
C ILE A 28 -48.33 -3.80 -5.58
N THR A 29 -47.27 -4.38 -5.03
CA THR A 29 -46.62 -3.83 -3.84
C THR A 29 -45.94 -2.54 -4.25
N VAL A 30 -46.55 -1.40 -3.92
CA VAL A 30 -45.89 -0.09 -3.96
C VAL A 30 -44.86 -0.10 -2.84
N SER A 31 -43.63 -0.52 -3.14
CA SER A 31 -42.51 -0.31 -2.22
C SER A 31 -42.38 1.19 -1.98
N PRO A 32 -42.32 1.66 -0.72
CA PRO A 32 -42.01 3.05 -0.47
C PRO A 32 -40.63 3.31 -1.08
N ILE A 33 -40.55 4.24 -2.03
CA ILE A 33 -39.29 4.83 -2.44
C ILE A 33 -38.79 5.53 -1.17
N ALA A 34 -37.88 4.87 -0.45
CA ALA A 34 -37.10 5.52 0.57
C ALA A 34 -36.29 6.57 -0.15
N LEU A 35 -36.69 7.85 -0.01
CA LEU A 35 -35.80 8.95 -0.32
C LEU A 35 -34.58 8.75 0.58
N VAL A 36 -33.49 8.20 0.01
CA VAL A 36 -32.20 8.19 0.68
C VAL A 36 -31.84 9.65 0.82
N LYS A 37 -31.99 10.16 2.05
CA LYS A 37 -31.57 11.50 2.40
C LYS A 37 -30.11 11.60 1.96
N ALA A 38 -29.78 12.58 1.12
CA ALA A 38 -28.38 12.87 0.80
C ALA A 38 -27.60 12.90 2.11
N PRO A 39 -26.39 12.29 2.17
CA PRO A 39 -25.61 12.30 3.39
C PRO A 39 -25.50 13.75 3.83
N THR A 40 -26.12 14.06 4.97
CA THR A 40 -25.89 15.34 5.62
C THR A 40 -24.39 15.43 5.82
N SER A 41 -23.77 16.55 5.42
CA SER A 41 -22.39 16.90 5.81
C SER A 41 -22.32 16.94 7.34
N GLY A 42 -22.24 15.76 7.95
CA GLY A 42 -21.88 15.59 9.33
C GLY A 42 -20.43 16.01 9.40
N THR A 43 -20.15 17.00 10.23
CA THR A 43 -18.80 17.26 10.67
C THR A 43 -18.32 15.94 11.28
N LEU A 44 -17.42 15.23 10.59
CA LEU A 44 -16.73 14.08 11.16
C LEU A 44 -15.92 14.64 12.32
N ALA A 45 -16.48 14.54 13.52
CA ALA A 45 -15.70 14.71 14.73
C ALA A 45 -14.85 13.45 14.84
N PHE A 46 -13.62 13.53 14.33
CA PHE A 46 -12.60 12.56 14.68
C PHE A 46 -12.41 12.66 16.18
N THR A 47 -12.99 11.72 16.92
CA THR A 47 -12.35 11.33 18.16
C THR A 47 -11.12 10.59 17.71
N THR A 48 -9.95 11.23 17.78
CA THR A 48 -8.75 10.47 18.06
C THR A 48 -9.08 9.75 19.35
N SER A 49 -9.55 8.50 19.24
CA SER A 49 -9.48 7.58 20.37
C SER A 49 -7.99 7.48 20.61
N GLY A 50 -7.48 8.35 21.49
CA GLY A 50 -6.10 8.25 21.92
C GLY A 50 -5.87 6.80 22.26
N LEU A 51 -4.77 6.23 21.75
CA LEU A 51 -4.21 5.00 22.28
C LEU A 51 -4.37 5.09 23.80
N ALA A 52 -5.06 4.12 24.41
CA ALA A 52 -5.64 4.25 25.74
C ALA A 52 -4.80 5.07 26.73
N GLY A 53 -5.41 6.10 27.31
CA GLY A 53 -4.86 6.83 28.44
C GLY A 53 -3.80 7.85 28.08
N THR A 54 -3.52 8.73 29.03
CA THR A 54 -2.30 9.53 29.05
C THR A 54 -1.14 8.63 28.64
N ALA A 55 -0.43 8.96 27.55
CA ALA A 55 0.80 8.26 27.19
C ALA A 55 1.63 8.13 28.47
N GLY A 56 1.87 6.90 28.90
CA GLY A 56 2.65 6.67 30.12
C GLY A 56 3.98 7.38 29.95
N ILE A 57 4.32 8.28 30.87
CA ILE A 57 5.66 8.88 30.96
C ILE A 57 6.73 7.85 31.36
N THR A 58 6.34 6.59 31.56
CA THR A 58 7.25 5.47 31.75
C THR A 58 7.86 5.10 30.41
N CYS A 59 9.03 5.66 30.16
CA CYS A 59 9.85 5.27 29.03
C CYS A 59 10.12 3.76 29.06
N PRO A 60 10.10 3.07 27.90
CA PRO A 60 10.32 1.63 27.83
C PRO A 60 11.75 1.21 28.20
N ASN A 61 12.69 2.16 28.26
CA ASN A 61 14.07 1.91 28.65
C ASN A 61 14.31 2.16 30.15
N SER A 62 15.26 1.41 30.72
CA SER A 62 15.67 1.50 32.13
C SER A 62 16.29 2.85 32.51
N ASN A 63 16.72 3.64 31.53
CA ASN A 63 17.29 4.97 31.73
C ASN A 63 16.21 6.05 31.94
N GLY A 64 14.94 5.75 31.68
CA GLY A 64 13.84 6.70 31.85
C GLY A 64 13.89 7.91 30.91
N ASN A 65 14.66 7.84 29.81
CA ASN A 65 14.90 8.98 28.93
C ASN A 65 14.07 8.96 27.63
N CYS A 66 13.25 7.93 27.44
CA CYS A 66 12.34 7.74 26.29
C CYS A 66 13.06 7.73 24.94
N TYR A 67 14.38 7.48 24.95
CA TYR A 67 15.15 7.26 23.75
C TYR A 67 14.91 5.85 23.20
N ASN A 68 14.64 5.77 21.90
CA ASN A 68 14.71 4.57 21.09
C ASN A 68 15.65 4.86 19.91
N ASN A 69 16.50 3.90 19.55
CA ASN A 69 17.36 4.00 18.37
C ASN A 69 16.65 3.55 17.09
N ALA A 70 15.56 2.79 17.22
CA ALA A 70 14.86 2.26 16.07
C ALA A 70 14.19 3.38 15.25
N ALA A 71 14.30 3.30 13.93
CA ALA A 71 13.79 4.28 12.98
C ALA A 71 12.78 3.64 11.99
N GLU A 72 12.31 4.45 11.04
CA GLU A 72 11.42 4.05 9.92
C GLU A 72 10.33 3.00 10.25
N PRO A 73 9.44 3.29 11.24
CA PRO A 73 8.49 2.30 11.70
C PRO A 73 7.41 2.00 10.66
N ALA A 74 7.02 0.73 10.56
CA ALA A 74 5.84 0.28 9.84
C ALA A 74 4.79 -0.28 10.80
N ILE A 75 3.51 -0.19 10.42
CA ILE A 75 2.38 -0.79 11.14
C ILE A 75 1.37 -1.37 10.15
N ARG A 76 0.77 -2.53 10.48
CA ARG A 76 -0.39 -3.10 9.79
C ARG A 76 -1.37 -3.69 10.78
N ALA A 77 -2.63 -3.72 10.38
CA ALA A 77 -3.69 -4.42 11.10
C ALA A 77 -4.11 -5.67 10.32
N ASP A 78 -4.28 -6.79 11.02
CA ASP A 78 -4.93 -7.97 10.45
C ASP A 78 -6.46 -7.84 10.48
N ALA A 79 -7.16 -8.72 9.78
CA ALA A 79 -8.62 -8.67 9.71
C ALA A 79 -9.31 -9.10 11.02
N ALA A 80 -8.57 -9.57 12.04
CA ALA A 80 -9.08 -9.79 13.39
C ALA A 80 -8.93 -8.56 14.30
N GLY A 81 -8.31 -7.47 13.81
CA GLY A 81 -8.09 -6.25 14.56
C GLY A 81 -6.85 -6.27 15.46
N ASN A 82 -5.93 -7.22 15.24
CA ASN A 82 -4.60 -7.17 15.84
C ASN A 82 -3.71 -6.22 15.06
N PHE A 83 -2.82 -5.51 15.75
CA PHE A 83 -1.83 -4.63 15.13
C PHE A 83 -0.45 -5.25 15.26
N TYR A 84 0.35 -5.13 14.20
CA TYR A 84 1.76 -5.51 14.17
C TYR A 84 2.58 -4.31 13.76
N GLY A 85 3.68 -4.06 14.47
CA GLY A 85 4.63 -3.00 14.16
C GLY A 85 6.03 -3.57 13.95
N SER A 86 6.82 -2.91 13.11
CA SER A 86 8.26 -3.15 12.98
C SER A 86 9.01 -1.82 12.91
N SER A 87 10.29 -1.83 13.27
CA SER A 87 11.19 -0.68 13.20
C SER A 87 12.63 -1.21 13.23
N GLU A 88 13.56 -0.54 12.58
CA GLU A 88 14.92 -1.06 12.39
C GLU A 88 15.98 -0.32 13.20
N ASN A 89 17.00 -1.05 13.64
CA ASN A 89 18.09 -0.52 14.46
C ASN A 89 19.34 -0.12 13.63
N GLY A 90 19.16 0.06 12.33
CA GLY A 90 20.24 0.26 11.36
C GLY A 90 20.92 -1.06 10.95
N LEU A 91 21.75 -0.98 9.91
CA LEU A 91 22.44 -2.14 9.35
C LEU A 91 23.18 -2.93 10.44
N THR A 92 22.90 -4.22 10.49
CA THR A 92 23.38 -5.19 11.48
C THR A 92 22.81 -5.08 12.91
N GLY A 93 21.95 -4.08 13.15
CA GLY A 93 21.25 -3.89 14.42
C GLY A 93 19.97 -4.71 14.56
N GLY A 94 19.48 -5.29 13.44
CA GLY A 94 18.24 -6.07 13.42
C GLY A 94 16.97 -5.22 13.40
N THR A 95 15.85 -5.91 13.46
CA THR A 95 14.50 -5.33 13.40
C THR A 95 13.77 -5.61 14.69
N ASP A 96 13.20 -4.58 15.30
CA ASP A 96 12.26 -4.68 16.40
C ASP A 96 10.88 -5.04 15.86
N ALA A 97 10.08 -5.74 16.67
CA ALA A 97 8.69 -6.05 16.33
C ALA A 97 7.78 -5.97 17.56
N TRP A 98 6.54 -5.56 17.32
CA TRP A 98 5.51 -5.44 18.35
C TRP A 98 4.17 -5.99 17.88
N ARG A 99 3.33 -6.40 18.83
CA ARG A 99 1.94 -6.80 18.59
C ARG A 99 0.99 -6.18 19.60
N SER A 100 -0.17 -5.73 19.13
CA SER A 100 -1.35 -5.47 19.96
C SER A 100 -2.48 -6.39 19.56
N THR A 101 -3.23 -6.90 20.55
CA THR A 101 -4.42 -7.76 20.33
C THR A 101 -5.66 -7.19 21.01
N ASP A 102 -5.61 -5.93 21.42
CA ASP A 102 -6.66 -5.26 22.20
C ASP A 102 -7.11 -3.94 21.57
N GLY A 103 -7.03 -3.85 20.24
CA GLY A 103 -7.42 -2.64 19.50
C GLY A 103 -6.37 -1.53 19.54
N GLY A 104 -5.10 -1.87 19.75
CA GLY A 104 -4.00 -0.91 19.81
C GLY A 104 -3.83 -0.23 21.16
N LEU A 105 -4.48 -0.72 22.23
CA LEU A 105 -4.39 -0.09 23.55
C LEU A 105 -3.07 -0.42 24.25
N HIS A 106 -2.58 -1.66 24.07
CA HIS A 106 -1.28 -2.08 24.57
C HIS A 106 -0.48 -2.84 23.51
N TYR A 107 0.84 -2.71 23.56
CA TYR A 107 1.78 -3.39 22.67
C TYR A 107 2.74 -4.28 23.46
N LEU A 108 2.88 -5.52 22.99
CA LEU A 108 3.88 -6.48 23.45
C LEU A 108 5.07 -6.45 22.49
N THR A 109 6.28 -6.28 23.03
CA THR A 109 7.52 -6.50 22.28
C THR A 109 7.66 -7.98 21.95
N LEU A 110 7.88 -8.29 20.68
CA LEU A 110 8.12 -9.64 20.17
C LEU A 110 9.61 -9.94 20.10
N VAL A 111 9.96 -11.20 19.85
CA VAL A 111 11.34 -11.54 19.50
C VAL A 111 11.67 -10.91 18.14
N SER A 112 12.90 -10.44 17.98
CA SER A 112 13.35 -9.79 16.75
C SER A 112 13.15 -10.73 15.55
N PRO A 113 12.46 -10.31 14.47
CA PRO A 113 12.10 -11.19 13.36
C PRO A 113 13.31 -11.78 12.62
N ASN A 114 14.43 -11.06 12.59
CA ASN A 114 15.62 -11.37 11.81
C ASN A 114 16.84 -11.67 12.70
N SER A 115 16.63 -12.01 13.97
CA SER A 115 17.73 -12.34 14.88
C SER A 115 18.46 -13.59 14.41
N ALA A 116 19.76 -13.46 14.09
CA ALA A 116 20.63 -14.59 13.75
C ALA A 116 21.30 -15.21 14.99
N SER A 117 21.20 -14.55 16.16
CA SER A 117 21.68 -15.08 17.44
C SER A 117 20.53 -15.19 18.46
N ALA A 118 20.56 -16.22 19.30
CA ALA A 118 19.62 -16.39 20.41
C ALA A 118 20.06 -15.68 21.70
N ALA A 119 21.13 -14.88 21.66
CA ALA A 119 21.75 -14.25 22.82
C ALA A 119 21.33 -12.78 23.00
N SER A 120 21.53 -12.22 24.19
CA SER A 120 21.16 -10.86 24.63
C SER A 120 21.74 -9.70 23.81
N ASN A 121 22.61 -10.01 22.84
CA ASN A 121 23.25 -9.05 21.96
C ASN A 121 22.79 -9.44 20.55
N GLN A 122 21.57 -9.04 20.20
CA GLN A 122 20.91 -9.39 18.94
C GLN A 122 21.81 -8.98 17.78
N PHE A 123 22.43 -9.97 17.13
CA PHE A 123 23.07 -9.78 15.85
C PHE A 123 22.06 -10.20 14.80
N SER A 124 21.72 -9.28 13.92
CA SER A 124 21.10 -9.61 12.64
C SER A 124 22.05 -9.19 11.53
N PRO A 125 22.16 -9.92 10.42
CA PRO A 125 22.83 -9.41 9.23
C PRO A 125 22.02 -8.32 8.49
N ALA A 126 20.76 -8.08 8.90
CA ALA A 126 19.86 -7.08 8.33
C ALA A 126 19.51 -5.98 9.35
N GLY A 127 18.58 -5.09 9.01
CA GLY A 127 18.11 -3.97 9.83
C GLY A 127 18.36 -2.59 9.23
N GLY A 128 18.71 -2.48 7.94
CA GLY A 128 18.91 -1.18 7.30
C GLY A 128 17.63 -0.36 7.19
N ASP A 129 16.56 -1.01 6.71
CA ASP A 129 15.19 -0.52 6.51
C ASP A 129 14.21 -1.66 6.89
N THR A 130 12.94 -1.34 7.15
CA THR A 130 11.89 -2.34 7.34
C THR A 130 10.54 -1.93 6.72
N ASP A 131 9.75 -2.94 6.38
CA ASP A 131 8.30 -2.81 6.17
C ASP A 131 7.65 -4.12 6.62
N LEU A 132 6.32 -4.11 6.80
CA LEU A 132 5.59 -5.30 7.22
C LEU A 132 4.25 -5.45 6.50
N ALA A 133 3.85 -6.70 6.31
CA ALA A 133 2.56 -7.08 5.73
C ALA A 133 1.92 -8.18 6.57
N VAL A 134 0.59 -8.24 6.52
CA VAL A 134 -0.20 -9.32 7.10
C VAL A 134 -1.01 -9.99 6.00
N ALA A 135 -1.14 -11.31 6.08
CA ALA A 135 -1.97 -12.09 5.18
C ALA A 135 -3.43 -11.62 5.24
N SER A 136 -4.16 -11.71 4.13
CA SER A 136 -5.59 -11.34 4.09
C SER A 136 -6.52 -12.51 4.42
N GLN A 137 -5.99 -13.72 4.56
CA GLN A 137 -6.71 -14.92 5.02
C GLN A 137 -5.90 -15.67 6.08
N THR A 138 -6.60 -16.40 6.95
CA THR A 138 -5.96 -17.20 7.99
C THR A 138 -5.27 -18.43 7.41
N ASN A 139 -4.14 -18.80 8.02
CA ASN A 139 -3.48 -20.08 7.82
C ASN A 139 -4.26 -21.24 8.49
N LEU A 140 -3.70 -22.45 8.43
CA LEU A 140 -4.32 -23.66 9.01
C LEU A 140 -4.52 -23.61 10.54
N ASN A 141 -3.79 -22.74 11.24
CA ASN A 141 -3.93 -22.52 12.69
C ASN A 141 -5.00 -21.45 13.02
N GLY A 142 -5.69 -20.90 12.02
CA GLY A 142 -6.68 -19.84 12.22
C GLY A 142 -6.09 -18.46 12.50
N LEU A 143 -4.81 -18.24 12.17
CA LEU A 143 -4.09 -16.97 12.36
C LEU A 143 -3.67 -16.37 11.01
N TYR A 144 -3.57 -15.06 10.92
CA TYR A 144 -3.00 -14.39 9.75
C TYR A 144 -1.47 -14.48 9.83
N ASN A 145 -0.82 -14.90 8.74
CA ASN A 145 0.63 -14.85 8.68
C ASN A 145 1.10 -13.38 8.71
N VAL A 146 2.18 -13.12 9.43
CA VAL A 146 2.83 -11.81 9.50
C VAL A 146 4.18 -11.91 8.80
N TYR A 147 4.48 -10.96 7.93
CA TYR A 147 5.70 -10.91 7.16
C TYR A 147 6.42 -9.60 7.46
N VAL A 148 7.71 -9.69 7.78
CA VAL A 148 8.56 -8.53 8.02
C VAL A 148 9.71 -8.57 7.02
N THR A 149 9.84 -7.53 6.22
CA THR A 149 11.02 -7.33 5.39
C THR A 149 12.07 -6.52 6.14
N SER A 150 13.33 -6.83 5.90
CA SER A 150 14.46 -6.17 6.53
C SER A 150 15.63 -6.07 5.56
N LEU A 151 16.12 -4.86 5.35
CA LEU A 151 17.24 -4.64 4.44
C LEU A 151 18.55 -5.19 5.01
N ALA A 152 19.24 -6.02 4.24
CA ALA A 152 20.66 -6.27 4.37
C ALA A 152 21.39 -5.64 3.17
N LEU A 153 22.63 -5.18 3.34
CA LEU A 153 23.40 -4.55 2.27
C LEU A 153 23.48 -5.38 0.96
N THR A 154 23.37 -6.70 1.06
CA THR A 154 23.52 -7.62 -0.07
C THR A 154 22.20 -8.22 -0.57
N ASN A 155 21.12 -8.14 0.21
CA ASN A 155 19.84 -8.80 -0.07
C ASN A 155 18.72 -8.22 0.79
N VAL A 156 17.47 -8.57 0.51
CA VAL A 156 16.33 -8.30 1.37
C VAL A 156 15.92 -9.57 2.13
N TYR A 157 15.88 -9.48 3.45
CA TYR A 157 15.56 -10.60 4.33
C TYR A 157 14.07 -10.56 4.66
N VAL A 158 13.37 -11.69 4.56
CA VAL A 158 11.95 -11.78 4.89
C VAL A 158 11.74 -12.77 6.01
N SER A 159 11.14 -12.31 7.10
CA SER A 159 10.77 -13.14 8.24
C SER A 159 9.27 -13.38 8.26
N THR A 160 8.86 -14.64 8.32
CA THR A 160 7.45 -15.03 8.41
C THR A 160 7.11 -15.54 9.80
N SER A 161 6.03 -15.06 10.38
CA SER A 161 5.39 -15.68 11.54
C SER A 161 4.03 -16.26 11.17
N SER A 162 3.79 -17.51 11.55
CA SER A 162 2.51 -18.22 11.38
C SER A 162 1.75 -18.42 12.70
N ASP A 163 2.26 -17.87 13.79
CA ASP A 163 1.74 -18.00 15.15
C ASP A 163 1.47 -16.64 15.82
N GLY A 164 1.23 -15.61 15.00
CA GLY A 164 0.93 -14.25 15.46
C GLY A 164 2.14 -13.51 16.02
N GLY A 165 3.34 -13.76 15.52
CA GLY A 165 4.56 -13.07 15.92
C GLY A 165 5.29 -13.68 17.13
N ASN A 166 4.91 -14.87 17.59
CA ASN A 166 5.61 -15.52 18.71
C ASN A 166 6.93 -16.15 18.23
N THR A 167 6.95 -16.71 17.03
CA THR A 167 8.14 -17.24 16.37
C THR A 167 8.24 -16.74 14.93
N TRP A 168 9.48 -16.69 14.41
CA TRP A 168 9.77 -16.24 13.06
C TRP A 168 10.64 -17.24 12.32
N LEU A 169 10.28 -17.50 11.07
CA LEU A 169 11.11 -18.19 10.09
C LEU A 169 11.78 -17.13 9.20
N LEU A 170 13.09 -16.97 9.33
CA LEU A 170 13.87 -16.04 8.52
C LEU A 170 14.26 -16.68 7.18
N ASN A 171 13.98 -15.98 6.09
CA ASN A 171 14.45 -16.27 4.75
C ASN A 171 15.39 -15.16 4.24
N PRO A 172 16.69 -15.42 4.04
CA PRO A 172 17.67 -14.42 3.60
C PRO A 172 17.70 -14.21 2.08
N THR A 173 16.74 -14.75 1.33
CA THR A 173 16.68 -14.67 -0.14
C THR A 173 15.38 -14.01 -0.63
N GLY A 174 14.89 -13.00 0.09
CA GLY A 174 13.69 -12.26 -0.29
C GLY A 174 13.87 -11.42 -1.55
N ALA A 175 15.10 -10.95 -1.79
CA ALA A 175 15.53 -10.41 -3.07
C ALA A 175 16.36 -11.43 -3.86
N SER A 176 16.18 -11.46 -5.17
CA SER A 176 16.93 -12.34 -6.08
C SER A 176 17.96 -11.59 -6.92
N VAL A 177 17.81 -10.27 -7.05
CA VAL A 177 18.80 -9.35 -7.61
C VAL A 177 19.43 -8.60 -6.45
N PRO A 178 20.78 -8.43 -6.38
CA PRO A 178 21.44 -7.86 -5.21
C PRO A 178 21.56 -6.33 -5.28
N GLY A 179 22.04 -5.76 -4.16
CA GLY A 179 22.41 -4.35 -4.09
C GLY A 179 21.21 -3.46 -3.84
N ASP A 180 20.44 -3.86 -2.84
CA ASP A 180 19.05 -3.47 -2.65
C ASP A 180 18.93 -2.29 -1.68
N ASP A 181 17.86 -1.52 -1.82
CA ASP A 181 17.49 -0.43 -0.95
C ASP A 181 15.96 -0.28 -0.95
N ARG A 182 15.40 0.27 0.14
CA ARG A 182 13.97 0.58 0.28
C ARG A 182 13.04 -0.60 -0.03
N PRO A 183 13.16 -1.72 0.70
CA PRO A 183 12.28 -2.87 0.51
C PRO A 183 10.87 -2.60 1.05
N TRP A 184 9.87 -2.84 0.22
CA TRP A 184 8.45 -2.80 0.60
C TRP A 184 7.83 -4.18 0.49
N ILE A 185 6.79 -4.47 1.28
CA ILE A 185 6.17 -5.80 1.32
C ILE A 185 4.64 -5.72 1.30
N ALA A 186 4.02 -6.60 0.52
CA ALA A 186 2.57 -6.78 0.46
C ALA A 186 2.21 -8.27 0.44
N ALA A 187 1.10 -8.63 1.05
CA ALA A 187 0.66 -10.02 1.17
C ALA A 187 -0.82 -10.18 0.81
N GLU A 188 -1.17 -11.35 0.29
CA GLU A 188 -2.55 -11.73 -0.02
C GLU A 188 -2.82 -13.21 0.24
N GLY A 189 -4.10 -13.55 0.39
CA GLY A 189 -4.52 -14.90 0.75
C GLY A 189 -3.90 -15.30 2.09
N SER A 190 -3.58 -16.58 2.23
CA SER A 190 -2.95 -17.12 3.44
C SER A 190 -1.43 -17.31 3.31
N SER A 191 -0.87 -17.24 2.10
CA SER A 191 0.54 -17.61 1.86
C SER A 191 1.27 -16.80 0.81
N LYS A 192 0.60 -15.93 0.03
CA LYS A 192 1.30 -15.14 -0.99
C LYS A 192 1.84 -13.87 -0.38
N VAL A 193 3.11 -13.59 -0.63
CA VAL A 193 3.82 -12.39 -0.20
C VAL A 193 4.79 -11.95 -1.27
N CYS A 194 4.79 -10.66 -1.58
CA CYS A 194 5.67 -10.04 -2.56
C CYS A 194 6.47 -8.93 -1.90
N VAL A 195 7.74 -8.86 -2.25
CA VAL A 195 8.67 -7.82 -1.83
C VAL A 195 9.11 -7.06 -3.05
N SER A 196 9.05 -5.74 -2.99
CA SER A 196 9.66 -4.86 -4.00
C SER A 196 10.89 -4.17 -3.43
N TYR A 197 11.91 -3.92 -4.26
CA TYR A 197 13.14 -3.26 -3.83
C TYR A 197 13.83 -2.58 -5.02
N HIS A 198 14.63 -1.55 -4.71
CA HIS A 198 15.44 -0.83 -5.70
C HIS A 198 16.85 -1.43 -5.71
N SER A 199 17.26 -2.07 -6.82
CA SER A 199 18.57 -2.69 -6.97
C SER A 199 19.64 -1.65 -7.36
N ILE A 200 19.89 -0.69 -6.47
CA ILE A 200 20.71 0.51 -6.68
C ILE A 200 22.13 0.26 -7.19
N THR A 201 22.79 -0.84 -6.80
CA THR A 201 24.20 -1.09 -7.18
C THR A 201 24.38 -2.06 -8.33
N ALA A 202 23.38 -2.90 -8.65
CA ALA A 202 23.51 -3.91 -9.71
C ALA A 202 22.93 -3.43 -11.03
N THR A 203 21.69 -2.92 -11.02
CA THR A 203 21.00 -2.54 -12.26
C THR A 203 20.30 -1.18 -12.20
N ASN A 204 20.07 -0.65 -11.00
CA ASN A 204 19.26 0.54 -10.72
C ASN A 204 17.77 0.40 -11.12
N ASP A 205 17.31 -0.83 -11.39
CA ASP A 205 15.90 -1.17 -11.62
C ASP A 205 15.16 -1.35 -10.29
N ILE A 206 13.82 -1.36 -10.39
CA ILE A 206 12.93 -1.82 -9.32
C ILE A 206 12.48 -3.25 -9.65
N PHE A 207 12.67 -4.18 -8.71
CA PHE A 207 12.21 -5.56 -8.86
C PHE A 207 11.08 -5.88 -7.89
N VAL A 208 10.21 -6.80 -8.29
CA VAL A 208 9.23 -7.43 -7.41
C VAL A 208 9.51 -8.93 -7.38
N THR A 209 9.76 -9.46 -6.20
CA THR A 209 10.00 -10.88 -5.95
C THR A 209 8.89 -11.45 -5.08
N CYS A 210 8.26 -12.56 -5.50
CA CYS A 210 7.09 -13.13 -4.82
C CYS A 210 7.33 -14.57 -4.35
N SER A 211 6.72 -14.90 -3.21
CA SER A 211 6.56 -16.22 -2.64
C SER A 211 5.08 -16.61 -2.63
N ASN A 212 4.79 -17.88 -2.89
CA ASN A 212 3.44 -18.46 -2.80
C ASN A 212 3.28 -19.45 -1.63
N ASP A 213 4.35 -19.64 -0.84
CA ASP A 213 4.48 -20.65 0.22
C ASP A 213 4.85 -19.99 1.56
N ALA A 214 4.26 -18.84 1.84
CA ALA A 214 4.42 -18.06 3.06
C ALA A 214 5.86 -17.63 3.35
N GLY A 215 6.56 -17.16 2.31
CA GLY A 215 7.92 -16.63 2.42
C GLY A 215 9.01 -17.71 2.51
N LEU A 216 8.67 -18.99 2.32
CA LEU A 216 9.66 -20.08 2.34
C LEU A 216 10.53 -20.09 1.08
N THR A 217 9.94 -19.85 -0.09
CA THR A 217 10.67 -19.73 -1.36
C THR A 217 10.21 -18.52 -2.15
N PHE A 218 11.18 -17.75 -2.66
CA PHE A 218 10.98 -16.59 -3.52
C PHE A 218 11.40 -16.95 -4.95
N ALA A 219 10.53 -17.71 -5.64
CA ALA A 219 10.86 -18.33 -6.93
C ALA A 219 10.54 -17.44 -8.14
N GLN A 220 9.80 -16.35 -7.94
CA GLN A 220 9.34 -15.47 -9.00
C GLN A 220 9.98 -14.10 -8.85
N THR A 221 10.51 -13.52 -9.92
CA THR A 221 11.01 -12.14 -9.95
C THR A 221 10.67 -11.49 -11.27
N GLY A 222 10.04 -10.32 -11.22
CA GLY A 222 9.79 -9.45 -12.36
C GLY A 222 10.51 -8.11 -12.18
N ASN A 223 11.04 -7.55 -13.27
CA ASN A 223 11.40 -6.15 -13.31
C ASN A 223 10.11 -5.32 -13.41
N ALA A 224 9.94 -4.33 -12.55
CA ALA A 224 8.79 -3.45 -12.56
C ALA A 224 8.74 -2.57 -13.82
N PHE A 225 9.88 -2.39 -14.51
CA PHE A 225 9.97 -1.66 -15.76
C PHE A 225 9.76 -2.58 -16.96
N ASP A 226 8.76 -2.24 -17.78
CA ASP A 226 8.53 -2.86 -19.06
C ASP A 226 9.61 -2.49 -20.09
N ALA A 227 9.62 -3.19 -21.23
CA ALA A 227 10.64 -3.01 -22.27
C ALA A 227 10.70 -1.59 -22.87
N ASN A 228 9.60 -0.82 -22.81
CA ASN A 228 9.55 0.56 -23.29
C ASN A 228 10.01 1.57 -22.24
N HIS A 229 10.14 1.16 -20.98
CA HIS A 229 10.46 2.04 -19.85
C HIS A 229 11.75 1.65 -19.08
N LEU A 230 12.53 0.68 -19.58
CA LEU A 230 13.85 0.31 -19.02
C LEU A 230 14.82 1.51 -18.84
N TRP A 231 14.61 2.61 -19.56
CA TRP A 231 15.39 3.84 -19.38
C TRP A 231 15.16 4.53 -18.03
N LEU A 232 14.12 4.17 -17.26
CA LEU A 232 13.92 4.63 -15.88
C LEU A 232 15.08 4.23 -14.96
N ALA A 233 15.73 3.09 -15.23
CA ALA A 233 16.96 2.69 -14.56
C ALA A 233 18.21 3.43 -15.08
N GLY A 234 18.14 4.03 -16.26
CA GLY A 234 19.22 4.82 -16.85
C GLY A 234 19.39 6.22 -16.25
N PHE A 235 18.40 6.68 -15.47
CA PHE A 235 18.45 7.89 -14.64
C PHE A 235 18.20 7.54 -13.17
N GLN A 236 18.11 8.55 -12.30
CA GLN A 236 17.56 8.36 -10.96
C GLN A 236 16.06 8.02 -11.04
N ASN A 237 15.64 7.06 -10.22
CA ASN A 237 14.24 6.77 -9.91
C ASN A 237 14.12 6.65 -8.38
N ALA A 238 12.90 6.81 -7.86
CA ALA A 238 12.61 6.63 -6.44
C ALA A 238 11.42 5.70 -6.29
N ILE A 239 11.69 4.53 -5.69
CA ILE A 239 10.70 3.50 -5.40
C ILE A 239 9.70 3.95 -4.33
N GLY A 240 8.43 3.64 -4.54
CA GLY A 240 7.36 3.72 -3.55
C GLY A 240 6.90 2.33 -3.09
N ASN A 241 5.87 2.26 -2.24
CA ASN A 241 5.36 0.95 -1.83
C ASN A 241 4.70 0.19 -3.01
N LEU A 242 4.45 -1.09 -2.77
CA LEU A 242 3.58 -1.92 -3.60
C LEU A 242 2.24 -2.22 -2.91
N ALA A 243 1.24 -2.59 -3.71
CA ALA A 243 -0.04 -3.11 -3.26
C ALA A 243 -0.46 -4.32 -4.11
N ILE A 244 -1.24 -5.22 -3.51
CA ILE A 244 -1.90 -6.32 -4.22
C ILE A 244 -3.40 -6.07 -4.16
N ASP A 245 -4.04 -6.00 -5.34
CA ASP A 245 -5.46 -5.77 -5.47
C ASP A 245 -6.26 -6.99 -4.95
N PRO A 246 -7.09 -6.84 -3.92
CA PRO A 246 -7.81 -7.96 -3.35
C PRO A 246 -8.91 -8.53 -4.27
N ALA A 247 -9.32 -7.79 -5.31
CA ALA A 247 -10.40 -8.19 -6.20
C ALA A 247 -9.92 -8.95 -7.44
N ASN A 248 -8.76 -8.58 -8.01
CA ASN A 248 -8.23 -9.18 -9.24
C ASN A 248 -6.80 -9.75 -9.10
N HIS A 249 -6.17 -9.60 -7.94
CA HIS A 249 -4.81 -10.09 -7.62
C HIS A 249 -3.68 -9.42 -8.41
N TYR A 250 -3.95 -8.28 -9.04
CA TYR A 250 -2.93 -7.47 -9.72
C TYR A 250 -1.96 -6.89 -8.70
N ILE A 251 -0.71 -6.76 -9.11
CA ILE A 251 0.33 -6.14 -8.29
C ILE A 251 0.63 -4.77 -8.87
N TYR A 252 0.59 -3.76 -8.01
CA TYR A 252 0.87 -2.38 -8.37
C TYR A 252 2.13 -1.92 -7.65
N GLN A 253 3.13 -1.49 -8.40
CA GLN A 253 4.36 -0.90 -7.89
C GLN A 253 4.38 0.60 -8.21
N SER A 254 4.43 1.43 -7.17
CA SER A 254 4.50 2.88 -7.35
C SER A 254 5.94 3.38 -7.41
N LEU A 255 6.20 4.42 -8.19
CA LEU A 255 7.50 5.09 -8.21
C LEU A 255 7.40 6.51 -8.76
N SER A 256 8.50 7.25 -8.64
CA SER A 256 8.73 8.47 -9.43
C SER A 256 10.01 8.35 -10.25
N GLY A 257 10.05 9.07 -11.37
CA GLY A 257 11.16 9.02 -12.33
C GLY A 257 11.13 10.20 -13.29
N VAL A 258 11.95 10.12 -14.34
CA VAL A 258 11.86 11.01 -15.50
C VAL A 258 10.69 10.61 -16.42
N ALA A 259 10.29 11.49 -17.33
CA ALA A 259 9.13 11.24 -18.18
C ALA A 259 9.47 10.53 -19.50
N THR A 260 10.70 10.66 -19.99
CA THR A 260 11.12 10.11 -21.28
C THR A 260 12.57 9.63 -21.28
N ALA A 261 12.89 8.73 -22.21
CA ALA A 261 14.26 8.23 -22.40
C ALA A 261 15.30 9.34 -22.67
N ALA A 262 14.90 10.46 -23.29
CA ALA A 262 15.80 11.57 -23.61
C ALA A 262 16.34 12.26 -22.34
N GLU A 263 15.60 12.19 -21.24
CA GLU A 263 15.93 12.84 -19.97
C GLU A 263 16.98 12.08 -19.16
N THR A 264 17.37 10.87 -19.56
CA THR A 264 18.45 10.09 -18.93
C THR A 264 19.81 10.79 -18.94
N THR A 265 19.96 11.82 -19.77
CA THR A 265 21.17 12.66 -19.85
C THR A 265 21.01 14.01 -19.14
N CYS A 266 19.85 14.29 -18.54
CA CYS A 266 19.56 15.55 -17.90
C CYS A 266 20.28 15.67 -16.55
N THR A 267 21.12 16.69 -16.36
CA THR A 267 21.92 16.82 -15.13
C THR A 267 21.19 17.53 -13.98
N ASN A 268 20.06 18.19 -14.25
CA ASN A 268 19.34 19.02 -13.27
C ASN A 268 17.82 18.79 -13.30
N CYS A 269 17.37 17.65 -13.85
CA CYS A 269 15.95 17.30 -13.84
C CYS A 269 15.60 16.60 -12.52
N GLY A 270 14.47 16.99 -11.93
CA GLY A 270 13.85 16.25 -10.84
C GLY A 270 13.05 15.05 -11.36
N LEU A 271 12.59 14.21 -10.44
CA LEU A 271 11.72 13.06 -10.73
C LEU A 271 10.28 13.54 -10.93
N HIS A 272 10.05 14.27 -12.02
CA HIS A 272 8.82 15.02 -12.28
C HIS A 272 7.67 14.18 -12.84
N ALA A 273 7.89 12.88 -13.04
CA ALA A 273 6.86 11.93 -13.43
C ALA A 273 6.57 10.92 -12.30
N VAL A 274 5.30 10.67 -12.06
CA VAL A 274 4.80 9.63 -11.16
C VAL A 274 4.31 8.47 -12.02
N TRP A 275 4.72 7.26 -11.69
CA TRP A 275 4.41 6.05 -12.47
C TRP A 275 3.79 4.98 -11.59
N LEU A 276 2.99 4.13 -12.23
CA LEU A 276 2.51 2.87 -11.68
C LEU A 276 2.89 1.74 -12.64
N ALA A 277 3.71 0.81 -12.17
CA ALA A 277 3.94 -0.46 -12.84
C ALA A 277 2.85 -1.46 -12.42
N VAL A 278 2.17 -2.05 -13.39
CA VAL A 278 1.03 -2.95 -13.20
C VAL A 278 1.39 -4.36 -13.67
N SER A 279 1.26 -5.35 -12.79
CA SER A 279 1.36 -6.77 -13.17
C SER A 279 0.02 -7.47 -13.05
N THR A 280 -0.39 -8.13 -14.13
CA THR A 280 -1.61 -8.94 -14.21
C THR A 280 -1.34 -10.45 -14.21
N ASP A 281 -0.06 -10.84 -14.10
CA ASP A 281 0.40 -12.23 -14.20
C ASP A 281 1.11 -12.70 -12.92
N GLY A 282 0.75 -12.08 -11.79
CA GLY A 282 1.25 -12.44 -10.47
C GLY A 282 2.61 -11.85 -10.12
N GLY A 283 3.15 -10.93 -10.92
CA GLY A 283 4.44 -10.25 -10.72
C GLY A 283 5.56 -10.79 -11.60
N LEU A 284 5.23 -11.48 -12.70
CA LEU A 284 6.22 -11.98 -13.67
C LEU A 284 6.61 -10.89 -14.66
N THR A 285 5.63 -10.17 -15.17
CA THR A 285 5.83 -9.01 -16.06
C THR A 285 4.98 -7.83 -15.60
N PHE A 286 5.44 -6.63 -15.94
CA PHE A 286 4.79 -5.37 -15.61
C PHE A 286 4.57 -4.55 -16.88
N THR A 287 3.59 -3.64 -16.83
CA THR A 287 3.37 -2.57 -17.79
C THR A 287 3.34 -1.25 -17.04
N ASP A 288 4.13 -0.28 -17.49
CA ASP A 288 4.28 1.00 -16.81
C ASP A 288 3.29 2.03 -17.36
N HIS A 289 2.56 2.68 -16.45
CA HIS A 289 1.61 3.74 -16.77
C HIS A 289 2.01 5.03 -16.07
N ALA A 290 2.08 6.13 -16.84
CA ALA A 290 2.23 7.45 -16.26
C ALA A 290 0.96 7.83 -15.50
N VAL A 291 1.09 8.04 -14.20
CA VAL A 291 0.03 8.57 -13.34
C VAL A 291 -0.12 10.07 -13.57
N TYR A 292 1.02 10.76 -13.58
CA TYR A 292 1.12 12.19 -13.81
C TYR A 292 2.51 12.56 -14.29
N ILE A 293 2.60 13.46 -15.26
CA ILE A 293 3.86 14.06 -15.73
C ILE A 293 3.73 15.57 -15.54
N ASN A 294 4.60 16.15 -14.71
CA ASN A 294 4.65 17.60 -14.58
C ASN A 294 5.39 18.20 -15.79
N PRO A 295 4.85 19.23 -16.45
CA PRO A 295 5.57 19.88 -17.55
C PRO A 295 6.87 20.57 -17.11
N SER A 296 7.02 20.88 -15.82
CA SER A 296 8.24 21.42 -15.25
C SER A 296 9.17 20.29 -14.81
N THR A 297 10.26 20.11 -15.56
CA THR A 297 11.26 19.07 -15.28
C THR A 297 12.11 19.36 -14.03
N SER A 298 11.96 20.51 -13.40
CA SER A 298 12.66 20.86 -12.14
C SER A 298 11.89 20.42 -10.89
N ILE A 299 10.63 20.00 -11.03
CA ILE A 299 9.85 19.46 -9.92
C ILE A 299 10.27 18.01 -9.67
N SER A 300 10.19 17.56 -8.43
CA SER A 300 10.50 16.19 -8.06
C SER A 300 9.39 15.64 -7.16
N TYR A 301 8.96 14.42 -7.44
CA TYR A 301 8.01 13.68 -6.63
C TYR A 301 8.67 12.54 -5.81
N GLY A 302 10.00 12.43 -5.87
CA GLY A 302 10.80 11.41 -5.20
C GLY A 302 11.06 11.64 -3.71
N HIS A 303 10.32 12.53 -3.06
CA HIS A 303 10.59 13.00 -1.71
C HIS A 303 9.76 12.25 -0.67
N GLN A 304 10.05 10.95 -0.53
CA GLN A 304 9.57 10.04 0.53
C GLN A 304 8.04 9.99 0.68
N PHE A 305 7.30 8.96 0.27
CA PHE A 305 7.45 8.23 -0.97
C PHE A 305 6.17 8.44 -1.80
N VAL A 306 6.22 8.12 -3.09
CA VAL A 306 4.99 7.83 -3.81
C VAL A 306 4.33 6.63 -3.11
N ASN A 307 3.06 6.75 -2.78
CA ASN A 307 2.30 5.72 -2.07
C ASN A 307 1.15 5.22 -2.93
N VAL A 308 0.93 3.90 -2.97
CA VAL A 308 -0.21 3.25 -3.62
C VAL A 308 -1.09 2.54 -2.61
N SER A 309 -2.40 2.71 -2.75
CA SER A 309 -3.44 1.93 -2.07
C SER A 309 -4.56 1.54 -3.03
N VAL A 310 -5.28 0.47 -2.71
CA VAL A 310 -6.37 -0.08 -3.53
C VAL A 310 -7.58 -0.32 -2.65
N ASP A 311 -8.75 0.18 -3.06
CA ASP A 311 -9.99 -0.10 -2.34
C ASP A 311 -10.63 -1.45 -2.73
N ASN A 312 -11.63 -1.89 -1.97
CA ASN A 312 -12.32 -3.17 -2.21
C ASN A 312 -13.08 -3.25 -3.55
N ALA A 313 -13.19 -2.15 -4.31
CA ALA A 313 -13.76 -2.14 -5.65
C ALA A 313 -12.68 -2.14 -6.75
N GLY A 314 -11.41 -2.20 -6.39
CA GLY A 314 -10.28 -2.15 -7.33
C GLY A 314 -9.95 -0.75 -7.83
N ASN A 315 -10.46 0.31 -7.18
CA ASN A 315 -9.97 1.66 -7.50
C ASN A 315 -8.59 1.84 -6.86
N ILE A 316 -7.66 2.37 -7.65
CA ILE A 316 -6.28 2.60 -7.24
C ILE A 316 -6.10 4.07 -6.91
N TYR A 317 -5.37 4.37 -5.84
CA TYR A 317 -5.02 5.72 -5.43
C TYR A 317 -3.50 5.83 -5.35
N ILE A 318 -2.95 6.86 -5.99
CA ILE A 318 -1.53 7.22 -5.93
C ILE A 318 -1.42 8.55 -5.22
N ILE A 319 -0.64 8.58 -4.14
CA ILE A 319 -0.43 9.73 -3.27
C ILE A 319 1.04 10.13 -3.38
N PHE A 320 1.31 11.41 -3.57
CA PHE A 320 2.68 11.90 -3.82
C PHE A 320 2.82 13.35 -3.38
N THR A 321 4.06 13.81 -3.19
CA THR A 321 4.36 15.19 -2.74
C THR A 321 5.41 15.84 -3.60
N ASP A 322 5.33 17.18 -3.76
CA ASP A 322 6.33 17.98 -4.47
C ASP A 322 7.26 18.76 -3.50
N ASP A 323 7.62 18.14 -2.36
CA ASP A 323 8.30 18.81 -1.24
C ASP A 323 7.49 19.90 -0.52
N HIS A 324 6.23 20.11 -0.90
CA HIS A 324 5.40 21.15 -0.32
C HIS A 324 3.94 20.73 -0.20
N ASN A 325 3.34 20.36 -1.31
CA ASN A 325 1.96 19.96 -1.41
C ASN A 325 1.86 18.46 -1.56
N LEU A 326 0.86 17.91 -0.87
CA LEU A 326 0.40 16.55 -0.98
C LEU A 326 -0.70 16.49 -2.05
N TYR A 327 -0.54 15.58 -2.99
CA TYR A 327 -1.53 15.31 -4.03
C TYR A 327 -1.96 13.86 -3.98
N TYR A 328 -3.14 13.60 -4.55
CA TYR A 328 -3.51 12.26 -4.95
C TYR A 328 -4.10 12.25 -6.36
N SER A 329 -3.99 11.10 -7.02
CA SER A 329 -4.68 10.76 -8.25
C SER A 329 -5.28 9.36 -8.14
N PHE A 330 -6.37 9.08 -8.84
CA PHE A 330 -7.02 7.78 -8.82
C PHE A 330 -7.23 7.21 -10.24
N SER A 331 -7.32 5.89 -10.30
CA SER A 331 -7.71 5.11 -11.48
C SER A 331 -8.86 4.18 -11.11
N THR A 332 -9.82 4.02 -12.02
CA THR A 332 -10.95 3.08 -11.91
C THR A 332 -10.92 2.01 -13.01
N ASP A 333 -9.80 1.91 -13.72
CA ASP A 333 -9.58 1.02 -14.88
C ASP A 333 -8.22 0.32 -14.78
N HIS A 334 -7.89 -0.12 -13.56
CA HIS A 334 -6.71 -0.93 -13.24
C HIS A 334 -5.37 -0.26 -13.59
N GLY A 335 -5.31 1.07 -13.49
CA GLY A 335 -4.08 1.85 -13.69
C GLY A 335 -3.88 2.34 -15.12
N THR A 336 -4.82 2.06 -16.03
CA THR A 336 -4.70 2.43 -17.45
C THR A 336 -4.86 3.94 -17.66
N THR A 337 -5.82 4.55 -16.99
CA THR A 337 -6.04 6.01 -17.01
C THR A 337 -6.18 6.58 -15.61
N TRP A 338 -5.85 7.86 -15.49
CA TRP A 338 -5.72 8.55 -14.21
C TRP A 338 -6.48 9.87 -14.21
N SER A 339 -7.04 10.21 -13.04
CA SER A 339 -7.56 11.55 -12.78
C SER A 339 -6.46 12.61 -12.82
N SER A 340 -6.82 13.88 -12.97
CA SER A 340 -5.87 14.96 -12.69
C SER A 340 -5.52 14.99 -11.19
N PRO A 341 -4.25 15.26 -10.80
CA PRO A 341 -3.88 15.35 -9.41
C PRO A 341 -4.71 16.38 -8.65
N THR A 342 -5.19 16.01 -7.47
CA THR A 342 -5.92 16.89 -6.56
C THR A 342 -5.10 17.10 -5.30
N GLN A 343 -4.86 18.36 -4.93
CA GLN A 343 -4.16 18.71 -3.70
C GLN A 343 -5.02 18.35 -2.48
N VAL A 344 -4.41 17.75 -1.46
CA VAL A 344 -5.06 17.27 -0.24
C VAL A 344 -4.75 18.18 0.96
N ASN A 345 -3.48 18.55 1.16
CA ASN A 345 -3.07 19.36 2.30
C ASN A 345 -3.60 20.79 2.17
N LYS A 346 -4.05 21.35 3.28
CA LYS A 346 -4.46 22.75 3.44
C LYS A 346 -3.83 23.35 4.70
N THR A 347 -3.79 24.68 4.77
CA THR A 347 -3.41 25.41 6.00
C THR A 347 -4.15 24.81 7.22
N PRO A 348 -3.45 24.54 8.34
CA PRO A 348 -2.09 24.96 8.66
C PRO A 348 -0.95 24.05 8.17
N SER A 349 -1.21 22.96 7.46
CA SER A 349 -0.16 22.12 6.84
C SER A 349 0.30 22.76 5.52
N ASN A 350 1.04 23.85 5.61
CA ASN A 350 1.54 24.55 4.42
C ASN A 350 2.58 23.72 3.68
N THR A 351 3.43 22.96 4.39
CA THR A 351 4.29 21.92 3.80
C THR A 351 3.83 20.54 4.27
N ALA A 352 3.85 19.55 3.38
CA ALA A 352 3.44 18.17 3.61
C ALA A 352 4.43 17.19 2.93
N ILE A 353 4.90 16.20 3.68
CA ILE A 353 5.85 15.17 3.23
C ILE A 353 5.48 13.80 3.81
N PHE A 354 6.10 12.75 3.30
CA PHE A 354 6.01 11.39 3.84
C PHE A 354 4.58 10.86 3.96
N PRO A 355 3.83 10.82 2.84
CA PRO A 355 2.47 10.36 2.88
C PRO A 355 2.37 8.85 2.97
N TRP A 356 1.35 8.41 3.70
CA TRP A 356 0.86 7.04 3.69
C TRP A 356 -0.65 7.04 3.54
N SER A 357 -1.18 6.04 2.86
CA SER A 357 -2.62 5.90 2.69
C SER A 357 -3.12 4.50 2.93
N THR A 358 -4.40 4.41 3.29
CA THR A 358 -5.15 3.17 3.25
C THR A 358 -6.49 3.42 2.57
N ALA A 359 -6.95 2.44 1.81
CA ALA A 359 -8.20 2.50 1.08
C ALA A 359 -9.13 1.39 1.58
N GLY A 360 -10.41 1.72 1.72
CA GLY A 360 -11.40 0.84 2.35
C GLY A 360 -12.44 0.33 1.37
N GLY A 361 -13.72 0.63 1.64
CA GLY A 361 -14.77 0.43 0.65
C GLY A 361 -14.62 1.36 -0.56
N ALA A 362 -15.37 1.10 -1.63
CA ALA A 362 -15.35 1.88 -2.86
C ALA A 362 -15.35 3.41 -2.61
N GLY A 363 -14.34 4.11 -3.11
CA GLY A 363 -14.20 5.57 -2.99
C GLY A 363 -13.73 6.06 -1.62
N LYS A 364 -13.41 5.17 -0.66
CA LYS A 364 -12.96 5.57 0.68
C LYS A 364 -11.45 5.55 0.75
N LEU A 365 -10.86 6.71 0.99
CA LEU A 365 -9.42 6.92 1.10
C LEU A 365 -9.10 7.73 2.36
N ASP A 366 -8.18 7.19 3.15
CA ASP A 366 -7.59 7.84 4.32
C ASP A 366 -6.10 8.07 4.05
N ILE A 367 -5.61 9.28 4.32
CA ILE A 367 -4.22 9.68 4.07
C ILE A 367 -3.65 10.32 5.33
N VAL A 368 -2.45 9.93 5.71
CA VAL A 368 -1.65 10.55 6.77
C VAL A 368 -0.35 11.09 6.22
N TRP A 369 0.20 12.15 6.82
CA TRP A 369 1.47 12.74 6.42
C TRP A 369 2.09 13.55 7.56
N TYR A 370 3.38 13.87 7.45
CA TYR A 370 4.01 14.89 8.28
C TYR A 370 3.81 16.27 7.67
N GLY A 371 3.28 17.20 8.46
CA GLY A 371 2.99 18.55 8.01
C GLY A 371 3.52 19.63 8.94
N THR A 372 3.88 20.78 8.36
CA THR A 372 4.30 21.98 9.08
C THR A 372 3.65 23.24 8.50
N SER A 373 3.45 24.25 9.33
CA SER A 373 3.03 25.59 8.87
C SER A 373 4.18 26.40 8.26
N TYR A 374 5.42 25.96 8.46
CA TYR A 374 6.60 26.61 7.91
C TYR A 374 6.71 26.33 6.41
N TYR A 375 6.97 27.39 5.63
CA TYR A 375 7.31 27.31 4.22
C TYR A 375 8.12 28.56 3.85
N ASP A 376 9.26 28.37 3.18
CA ASP A 376 10.12 29.47 2.75
C ASP A 376 10.34 29.54 1.23
N GLY A 377 9.77 28.58 0.48
CA GLY A 377 9.87 28.51 -0.98
C GLY A 377 11.29 28.38 -1.53
N LYS A 378 12.27 28.08 -0.68
CA LYS A 378 13.69 28.08 -1.05
C LYS A 378 14.38 26.77 -0.69
N ASN A 379 14.18 26.28 0.54
CA ASN A 379 14.83 25.08 1.02
C ASN A 379 13.91 23.88 0.82
N THR A 380 14.50 22.70 0.58
CA THR A 380 13.75 21.45 0.70
C THR A 380 13.41 21.18 2.17
N PRO A 381 12.32 20.47 2.48
CA PRO A 381 11.88 20.21 3.85
C PRO A 381 12.94 19.59 4.76
N ASP A 382 13.83 18.74 4.23
CA ASP A 382 14.96 18.14 4.97
C ASP A 382 15.89 19.18 5.61
N ASN A 383 15.93 20.39 5.06
CA ASN A 383 16.82 21.48 5.47
C ASN A 383 16.08 22.62 6.18
N TYR A 384 14.83 22.40 6.58
CA TYR A 384 14.07 23.39 7.35
C TYR A 384 14.70 23.63 8.74
N PRO A 385 14.56 24.86 9.29
CA PRO A 385 15.12 25.18 10.58
C PRO A 385 14.46 24.37 11.70
N MET A 386 15.16 24.16 12.81
CA MET A 386 14.61 23.49 14.01
C MET A 386 13.36 24.16 14.60
N SER A 387 13.05 25.40 14.20
CA SER A 387 11.81 26.09 14.57
C SER A 387 10.59 25.67 13.73
N ALA A 388 10.77 24.92 12.65
CA ALA A 388 9.67 24.30 11.91
C ALA A 388 9.09 23.16 12.74
N ALA A 389 7.94 23.40 13.37
CA ALA A 389 7.23 22.38 14.12
C ALA A 389 6.48 21.45 13.15
N TRP A 390 6.74 20.16 13.25
CA TRP A 390 6.10 19.12 12.46
C TRP A 390 5.04 18.38 13.29
N TYR A 391 3.92 18.07 12.65
CA TYR A 391 2.80 17.34 13.23
C TYR A 391 2.38 16.24 12.27
N VAL A 392 1.75 15.19 12.80
CA VAL A 392 1.01 14.25 11.95
C VAL A 392 -0.31 14.90 11.58
N TYR A 393 -0.66 14.85 10.30
CA TYR A 393 -1.97 15.20 9.81
C TYR A 393 -2.65 13.97 9.25
N PHE A 394 -3.98 14.00 9.29
CA PHE A 394 -4.85 12.99 8.73
C PHE A 394 -5.89 13.67 7.85
N ALA A 395 -6.20 13.07 6.70
CA ALA A 395 -7.36 13.44 5.90
C ALA A 395 -8.12 12.23 5.38
N GLN A 396 -9.45 12.36 5.37
CA GLN A 396 -10.37 11.34 4.86
C GLN A 396 -11.25 11.90 3.75
N ASN A 397 -11.45 11.09 2.71
CA ASN A 397 -12.48 11.27 1.71
C ASN A 397 -13.24 9.95 1.51
N LEU A 398 -14.56 9.98 1.71
CA LEU A 398 -15.43 8.80 1.56
C LEU A 398 -15.96 8.62 0.12
N GLN A 399 -15.61 9.52 -0.78
CA GLN A 399 -16.08 9.60 -2.17
C GLN A 399 -14.95 10.04 -3.13
N ALA A 400 -13.71 9.61 -2.88
CA ALA A 400 -12.50 10.09 -3.55
C ALA A 400 -12.52 9.97 -5.09
N THR A 401 -13.27 9.02 -5.66
CA THR A 401 -13.40 8.84 -7.11
C THR A 401 -14.50 9.68 -7.76
N THR A 402 -15.43 10.23 -6.99
CA THR A 402 -16.60 10.97 -7.49
C THR A 402 -16.68 12.42 -7.00
N ASN A 403 -16.04 12.73 -5.88
CA ASN A 403 -15.91 14.07 -5.32
C ASN A 403 -14.49 14.29 -4.78
N PRO A 404 -13.52 14.52 -5.69
CA PRO A 404 -12.10 14.41 -5.36
C PRO A 404 -11.58 15.45 -4.36
N ALA A 405 -12.21 16.63 -4.29
CA ALA A 405 -11.78 17.70 -3.39
C ALA A 405 -12.34 17.60 -1.95
N ASN A 406 -13.17 16.60 -1.64
CA ASN A 406 -13.95 16.53 -0.40
C ASN A 406 -13.18 15.92 0.79
N PHE A 407 -11.92 16.33 0.99
CA PHE A 407 -11.12 15.89 2.13
C PHE A 407 -11.42 16.68 3.40
N THR A 408 -11.66 15.95 4.49
CA THR A 408 -11.65 16.51 5.85
C THR A 408 -10.29 16.27 6.46
N GLN A 409 -9.53 17.35 6.71
CA GLN A 409 -8.19 17.32 7.31
C GLN A 409 -8.24 17.70 8.79
N VAL A 410 -7.44 17.02 9.61
CA VAL A 410 -7.15 17.35 11.00
C VAL A 410 -5.66 17.18 11.31
N ALA A 411 -5.16 17.88 12.33
CA ALA A 411 -3.92 17.49 12.98
C ALA A 411 -4.24 16.33 13.95
N ALA A 412 -3.46 15.26 13.89
CA ALA A 412 -3.70 14.01 14.61
C ALA A 412 -3.07 14.00 16.01
#